data_AF-A0A915NQ91-F1
#
_entry.id   AF-A0A915NQ91-F1
#
_cell.length_a   1.000
_cell.length_b   1.000
_cell.length_c   1.000
_cell.angle_alpha   90.00
_cell.angle_beta   90.00
_cell.angle_gamma   90.00
#
_symmetry.space_group_name_H-M   'P 1'
#
loop_
_entity.id
_entity.type
_entity.pdbx_description
1 polymer ?
#
loop_
_entity_poly.entity_id
_entity_poly.type
_entity_poly.pdbx_seq_one_letter_code
_entity_poly.pdbx_strand_id
1 'polypeptide(L)'
;MFSWLGKNNEKKEQNVLETVSEGLRKIYKEKLFPLEEFYNFHDYHSPALDDPDFNAKPMILLVGQYSTGKTTFIRFLLEQEFPGMRIGPEPTTDRFIVVMNGDEVGVIPGNALVVDSTKQFRALTK
;
A
#
# COMPACT_ATOMS: atom_id res chain seq x y z
N MET A 1 49.60 -5.45 -34.64
CA MET A 1 48.16 -5.69 -34.87
C MET A 1 47.53 -5.95 -33.51
N PHE A 2 47.07 -4.91 -32.82
CA PHE A 2 46.38 -5.03 -31.53
C PHE A 2 45.08 -4.22 -31.61
N SER A 3 43.98 -4.92 -31.87
CA SER A 3 42.62 -4.38 -31.96
C SER A 3 41.84 -4.78 -30.71
N TRP A 4 42.27 -4.28 -29.54
CA TRP A 4 41.55 -4.48 -28.28
C TRP A 4 41.30 -3.20 -27.47
N LEU A 5 41.58 -2.03 -28.05
CA LEU A 5 41.06 -0.74 -27.53
C LEU A 5 39.76 -0.35 -28.25
N GLY A 6 38.83 -1.29 -28.35
CA GLY A 6 37.44 -0.98 -28.65
C GLY A 6 36.85 -0.26 -27.45
N LYS A 7 36.64 1.05 -27.57
CA LYS A 7 35.93 1.90 -26.62
C LYS A 7 34.69 1.19 -26.05
N ASN A 8 34.79 0.69 -24.82
CA ASN A 8 33.62 0.54 -23.95
C ASN A 8 33.20 1.94 -23.50
N ASN A 9 32.67 2.73 -24.43
CA ASN A 9 31.71 3.77 -24.08
C ASN A 9 30.38 3.05 -23.81
N GLU A 10 30.34 2.30 -22.71
CA GLU A 10 29.08 2.10 -22.01
C GLU A 10 28.66 3.49 -21.56
N LYS A 11 27.92 4.19 -22.43
CA LYS A 11 27.02 5.23 -21.97
C LYS A 11 26.17 4.50 -20.95
N LYS A 12 26.46 4.69 -19.66
CA LYS A 12 25.47 4.48 -18.61
C LYS A 12 24.29 5.32 -19.07
N GLU A 13 23.31 4.67 -19.71
CA GLU A 13 21.99 5.24 -19.87
C GLU A 13 21.62 5.65 -18.45
N GLN A 14 21.63 6.96 -18.21
CA GLN A 14 21.02 7.50 -17.02
C GLN A 14 19.60 6.98 -17.10
N ASN A 15 19.31 5.97 -16.28
CA ASN A 15 17.97 5.47 -16.09
C ASN A 15 17.26 6.62 -15.40
N VAL A 16 16.73 7.55 -16.19
CA VAL A 16 15.91 8.64 -15.69
C VAL A 16 14.63 7.97 -15.24
N LEU A 17 14.58 7.67 -13.95
CA LEU A 17 13.36 7.22 -13.28
C LEU A 17 12.37 8.39 -13.34
N GLU A 18 11.12 8.16 -13.71
CA GLU A 18 10.14 9.24 -13.78
C GLU A 18 9.82 9.76 -12.36
N THR A 19 9.87 8.86 -11.35
CA THR A 19 9.65 9.20 -9.95
C THR A 19 10.51 8.39 -8.98
N VAL A 20 10.66 8.87 -7.75
CA VAL A 20 11.33 8.13 -6.67
C VAL A 20 10.62 6.79 -6.39
N SER A 21 9.28 6.77 -6.36
CA SER A 21 8.51 5.54 -6.14
C SER A 21 8.79 4.48 -7.22
N GLU A 22 8.90 4.90 -8.48
CA GLU A 22 9.28 3.99 -9.56
C GLU A 22 10.71 3.45 -9.39
N GLY A 23 11.64 4.29 -8.95
CA GLY A 23 12.99 3.87 -8.59
C GLY A 23 13.02 2.79 -7.53
N LEU A 24 12.28 2.99 -6.44
CA LEU A 24 12.17 2.02 -5.35
C LEU A 24 11.53 0.71 -5.82
N ARG A 25 10.45 0.79 -6.60
CA ARG A 25 9.81 -0.38 -7.20
C ARG A 25 10.79 -1.18 -8.08
N LYS A 26 11.57 -0.50 -8.92
CA LYS A 26 12.58 -1.14 -9.78
C LYS A 26 13.65 -1.84 -8.96
N ILE A 27 14.21 -1.16 -7.96
CA ILE A 27 15.25 -1.73 -7.09
C ILE A 27 14.71 -2.94 -6.32
N TYR A 28 13.48 -2.86 -5.79
CA TYR A 28 12.83 -3.98 -5.12
C TYR A 28 12.75 -5.21 -6.04
N LYS A 29 12.15 -5.06 -7.23
CA LYS A 29 11.96 -6.17 -8.18
C LYS A 29 13.26 -6.75 -8.71
N GLU A 30 14.28 -5.92 -8.96
CA GLU A 30 15.54 -6.39 -9.56
C GLU A 30 16.55 -6.93 -8.54
N LYS A 31 16.49 -6.49 -7.28
CA LYS A 31 17.55 -6.75 -6.29
C LYS A 31 17.05 -7.48 -5.04
N LEU A 32 15.91 -7.08 -4.50
CA LEU A 32 15.43 -7.62 -3.22
C LEU A 32 14.52 -8.82 -3.41
N PHE A 33 13.54 -8.73 -4.32
CA PHE A 33 12.58 -9.81 -4.57
C PHE A 33 13.24 -11.16 -4.91
N PRO A 34 14.27 -11.24 -5.78
CA PRO A 34 14.95 -12.52 -6.04
C PRO A 34 15.64 -13.12 -4.80
N LEU A 35 16.08 -12.26 -3.87
CA LEU A 35 16.68 -12.69 -2.60
C LEU A 35 15.61 -13.20 -1.62
N GLU A 36 14.47 -12.52 -1.56
CA GLU A 36 13.32 -12.92 -0.75
C GLU A 36 12.79 -14.29 -1.20
N GLU A 37 12.67 -14.52 -2.51
CA GLU A 37 12.28 -15.82 -3.06
C GLU A 37 13.32 -16.90 -2.78
N PHE A 38 14.62 -16.61 -2.98
CA PHE A 38 15.68 -17.61 -2.79
C PHE A 38 15.72 -18.16 -1.36
N TYR A 39 15.40 -17.33 -0.36
CA TYR A 39 15.38 -17.72 1.06
C TYR A 39 13.98 -17.96 1.63
N ASN A 40 12.94 -18.03 0.80
CA ASN A 40 11.54 -18.19 1.21
C ASN A 40 11.09 -17.19 2.29
N PHE A 41 11.55 -15.94 2.21
CA PHE A 41 11.30 -14.90 3.22
C PHE A 41 9.80 -14.70 3.51
N HIS A 42 8.97 -14.86 2.48
CA HIS A 42 7.52 -14.63 2.54
C HIS A 42 6.75 -15.63 3.40
N ASP A 43 7.35 -16.78 3.69
CA ASP A 43 6.76 -17.78 4.59
C ASP A 43 7.00 -17.45 6.07
N TYR A 44 7.94 -16.55 6.36
CA TYR A 44 8.37 -16.25 7.73
C TYR A 44 8.00 -14.84 8.21
N HIS A 45 8.10 -13.84 7.32
CA HIS A 45 8.04 -12.44 7.73
C HIS A 45 6.89 -11.68 7.09
N SER A 46 6.96 -11.40 5.79
CA SER A 46 5.96 -10.62 5.08
C SER A 46 5.81 -11.07 3.63
N PRO A 47 4.60 -10.99 3.05
CA PRO A 47 4.39 -11.23 1.62
C PRO A 47 5.26 -10.33 0.73
N ALA A 48 5.40 -10.72 -0.54
CA ALA A 48 6.02 -9.89 -1.55
C ALA A 48 5.25 -8.59 -1.76
N LEU A 49 5.97 -7.51 -2.06
CA LEU A 49 5.36 -6.22 -2.39
C LEU A 49 4.87 -6.22 -3.83
N ASP A 50 3.65 -5.73 -4.02
CA ASP A 50 3.03 -5.55 -5.33
C ASP A 50 3.02 -4.06 -5.73
N ASP A 51 2.61 -3.77 -6.97
CA ASP A 51 2.55 -2.39 -7.47
C ASP A 51 1.69 -1.43 -6.61
N PRO A 52 0.56 -1.85 -6.00
CA PRO A 52 -0.19 -0.99 -5.10
C PRO A 52 0.60 -0.54 -3.87
N ASP A 53 1.58 -1.29 -3.38
CA ASP A 53 2.38 -0.91 -2.21
C ASP A 53 3.28 0.29 -2.49
N PHE A 54 3.64 0.52 -3.76
CA PHE A 54 4.45 1.67 -4.19
C PHE A 54 3.61 2.87 -4.66
N ASN A 55 2.38 2.60 -5.11
CA ASN A 55 1.50 3.61 -5.72
C ASN A 55 0.37 4.08 -4.77
N ALA A 56 0.22 3.44 -3.62
CA ALA A 56 -0.83 3.75 -2.67
C ALA A 56 -0.74 5.17 -2.14
N LYS A 57 -1.91 5.75 -1.84
CA LYS A 57 -2.00 7.00 -1.09
C LYS A 57 -1.55 6.76 0.36
N PRO A 58 -0.89 7.74 0.99
CA PRO A 58 -0.55 7.66 2.41
C PRO A 58 -1.77 7.31 3.27
N MET A 59 -1.57 6.43 4.25
CA MET A 59 -2.62 5.95 5.16
C MET A 59 -2.39 6.48 6.57
N ILE A 60 -3.48 6.78 7.27
CA ILE A 60 -3.50 7.14 8.69
C ILE A 60 -4.24 6.05 9.44
N LEU A 61 -3.56 5.37 10.35
CA LEU A 61 -4.16 4.37 11.25
C LEU A 61 -4.52 5.02 12.58
N LEU A 62 -5.79 4.98 12.96
CA LEU A 62 -6.26 5.46 14.26
C LEU A 62 -6.39 4.30 15.24
N VAL A 63 -5.58 4.30 16.30
CA VAL A 63 -5.59 3.32 17.37
C VAL A 63 -5.99 3.98 18.68
N GLY A 64 -6.84 3.31 19.47
CA GLY A 64 -7.27 3.80 20.78
C GLY A 64 -8.41 2.97 21.35
N GLN A 65 -8.61 3.06 22.67
CA GLN A 65 -9.66 2.31 23.38
C GLN A 65 -11.07 2.66 22.91
N TYR A 66 -12.07 1.90 23.37
CA TYR A 66 -13.48 2.18 23.10
C TYR A 66 -13.86 3.60 23.53
N SER A 67 -14.75 4.23 22.77
CA SER A 67 -15.32 5.54 23.10
C SER A 67 -14.33 6.70 23.24
N THR A 68 -13.09 6.58 22.74
CA THR A 68 -12.09 7.67 22.71
C THR A 68 -12.28 8.67 21.56
N GLY A 69 -13.39 8.60 20.82
CA GLY A 69 -13.71 9.56 19.77
C GLY A 69 -13.05 9.33 18.41
N LYS A 70 -12.50 8.15 18.12
CA LYS A 70 -11.86 7.84 16.80
C LYS A 70 -12.77 8.14 15.60
N THR A 71 -14.02 7.66 15.65
CA THR A 71 -15.02 7.91 14.60
C THR A 71 -15.35 9.40 14.47
N THR A 72 -15.50 10.07 15.61
CA THR A 72 -15.74 11.52 15.67
C THR A 72 -14.56 12.31 15.11
N PHE A 73 -13.32 11.86 15.35
CA PHE A 73 -12.11 12.49 14.83
C PHE A 73 -12.04 12.41 13.30
N ILE A 74 -12.38 11.26 12.71
CA ILE A 74 -12.48 11.14 11.25
C ILE A 74 -13.55 12.10 10.70
N ARG A 75 -14.76 12.09 11.29
CA ARG A 75 -15.84 13.01 10.90
C ARG A 75 -15.40 14.48 11.02
N PHE A 76 -14.67 14.83 12.06
CA PHE A 76 -14.15 16.17 12.27
C PHE A 76 -13.18 16.58 11.15
N LEU A 77 -12.23 15.71 10.78
CA LEU A 77 -11.30 15.97 9.67
C LEU A 77 -11.99 16.06 8.30
N LEU A 78 -13.04 15.26 8.08
CA LEU A 78 -13.77 15.25 6.81
C LEU A 78 -14.83 16.34 6.72
N GLU A 79 -15.19 16.96 7.84
CA GLU A 79 -16.33 17.89 8.00
C GLU A 79 -17.68 17.33 7.50
N GLN A 80 -17.78 16.01 7.34
CA GLN A 80 -18.98 15.33 6.85
C GLN A 80 -19.09 13.91 7.41
N GLU A 81 -20.29 13.33 7.29
CA GLU A 81 -20.50 11.94 7.62
C GLU A 81 -20.01 10.99 6.51
N PHE A 82 -19.43 9.85 6.89
CA PHE A 82 -19.02 8.78 5.97
C PHE A 82 -19.88 7.52 6.15
N PRO A 83 -20.11 6.74 5.07
CA PRO A 83 -20.90 5.52 5.13
C PRO A 83 -20.39 4.52 6.16
N GLY A 84 -21.31 3.88 6.87
CA GLY A 84 -20.98 2.86 7.89
C GLY A 84 -20.51 3.43 9.23
N MET A 85 -20.48 4.76 9.42
CA MET A 85 -20.20 5.31 10.74
C MET A 85 -21.33 4.97 11.73
N ARG A 86 -20.95 4.63 12.95
CA ARG A 86 -21.85 4.55 14.10
C ARG A 86 -21.18 5.19 15.31
N ILE A 87 -21.75 6.30 15.78
CA ILE A 87 -21.31 6.98 17.00
C ILE A 87 -22.38 6.73 18.06
N GLY A 88 -22.00 6.08 19.16
CA GLY A 88 -22.88 5.81 20.29
C GLY A 88 -22.07 5.68 21.58
N PRO A 89 -22.74 5.75 22.75
CA PRO A 89 -22.08 5.61 24.05
C PRO A 89 -21.58 4.18 24.32
N GLU A 90 -22.17 3.19 23.66
CA GLU A 90 -21.80 1.78 23.71
C GLU A 90 -20.66 1.47 22.71
N PRO A 91 -19.93 0.34 22.85
CA PRO A 91 -18.93 -0.06 21.85
C PRO A 91 -19.58 -0.25 20.46
N THR A 92 -19.44 0.76 19.58
CA THR A 92 -20.13 0.77 18.28
C THR A 92 -19.28 0.29 17.10
N THR A 93 -17.95 0.17 17.27
CA THR A 93 -17.03 -0.27 16.21
C THR A 93 -16.30 -1.54 16.65
N ASP A 94 -16.76 -2.68 16.12
CA ASP A 94 -16.21 -4.03 16.34
C ASP A 94 -15.32 -4.51 15.17
N ARG A 95 -15.13 -3.67 14.15
CA ARG A 95 -14.48 -4.02 12.88
C ARG A 95 -13.50 -2.94 12.44
N PHE A 96 -12.54 -3.34 11.61
CA PHE A 96 -11.74 -2.38 10.85
C PHE A 96 -12.59 -1.72 9.77
N ILE A 97 -12.46 -0.40 9.64
CA ILE A 97 -13.11 0.39 8.59
C ILE A 97 -12.02 1.15 7.85
N VAL A 98 -11.99 1.00 6.53
CA VAL A 98 -11.15 1.80 5.64
C VAL A 98 -12.03 2.90 5.05
N VAL A 99 -11.76 4.15 5.42
CA VAL A 99 -12.40 5.32 4.81
C VAL A 99 -11.49 5.81 3.69
N MET A 100 -12.00 5.79 2.47
CA MET A 100 -11.23 6.17 1.28
C MET A 100 -12.08 6.97 0.29
N ASN A 101 -11.41 7.75 -0.55
CA ASN A 101 -12.07 8.44 -1.66
C ASN A 101 -12.63 7.43 -2.66
N GLY A 102 -13.83 7.71 -3.17
CA GLY A 102 -14.48 6.97 -4.24
C GLY A 102 -15.34 7.91 -5.09
N ASP A 103 -15.59 7.54 -6.34
CA ASP A 103 -16.42 8.33 -7.25
C ASP A 103 -17.89 8.35 -6.82
N GLU A 104 -18.32 7.26 -6.18
CA GLU A 104 -19.65 7.10 -5.61
C GLU A 104 -19.57 6.88 -4.09
N VAL A 105 -20.58 7.38 -3.38
CA VAL A 105 -20.74 7.16 -1.95
C VAL A 105 -21.26 5.74 -1.72
N GLY A 106 -20.46 4.89 -1.07
CA GLY A 106 -20.84 3.50 -0.84
C GLY A 106 -19.94 2.78 0.17
N VAL A 107 -20.27 1.50 0.40
CA VAL A 107 -19.50 0.60 1.26
C VAL A 107 -19.08 -0.62 0.44
N ILE A 108 -17.77 -0.90 0.42
CA ILE A 108 -17.23 -2.12 -0.16
C ILE A 108 -17.02 -3.13 0.98
N PRO A 109 -17.63 -4.33 0.93
CA PRO A 109 -17.43 -5.32 1.97
C PRO A 109 -15.99 -5.87 1.92
N GLY A 110 -15.44 -6.23 3.08
CA GLY A 110 -14.02 -6.61 3.21
C GLY A 110 -13.60 -7.76 2.28
N ASN A 111 -14.46 -8.75 2.07
CA ASN A 111 -14.20 -9.86 1.14
C ASN A 111 -14.02 -9.39 -0.32
N ALA A 112 -14.72 -8.34 -0.75
CA ALA A 112 -14.54 -7.73 -2.07
C ALA A 112 -13.31 -6.83 -2.09
N LEU A 113 -13.04 -6.11 -0.99
CA LEU A 113 -11.90 -5.20 -0.88
C LEU A 113 -10.55 -5.92 -1.03
N VAL A 114 -10.40 -7.10 -0.42
CA VAL A 114 -9.12 -7.83 -0.43
C VAL A 114 -8.82 -8.54 -1.75
N VAL A 115 -9.80 -8.68 -2.64
CA VAL A 115 -9.59 -9.25 -3.99
C VAL A 115 -9.39 -8.19 -5.07
N ASP A 116 -9.60 -6.91 -4.76
CA ASP A 116 -9.39 -5.79 -5.68
C ASP A 116 -7.89 -5.56 -5.92
N SER A 117 -7.44 -5.81 -7.16
CA SER A 117 -6.04 -5.67 -7.57
C SER A 117 -5.54 -4.23 -7.58
N THR A 118 -6.44 -3.25 -7.55
CA THR A 118 -6.10 -1.82 -7.54
C THR A 118 -5.87 -1.28 -6.12
N LYS A 119 -6.11 -2.11 -5.10
CA LYS A 119 -6.03 -1.72 -3.68
C LYS A 119 -4.90 -2.45 -2.97
N GLN A 120 -4.29 -1.77 -2.01
CA GLN A 120 -3.19 -2.29 -1.18
C GLN A 120 -3.64 -3.26 -0.06
N PHE A 121 -4.87 -3.77 -0.11
CA PHE A 121 -5.46 -4.54 0.99
C PHE A 121 -5.43 -6.06 0.77
N ARG A 122 -4.82 -6.53 -0.31
CA ARG A 122 -4.79 -7.97 -0.66
C ARG A 122 -4.11 -8.83 0.41
N ALA A 123 -3.11 -8.28 1.08
CA ALA A 123 -2.42 -8.94 2.18
C ALA A 123 -3.34 -9.28 3.37
N LEU A 124 -4.51 -8.64 3.50
CA LEU A 124 -5.49 -8.89 4.57
C LEU A 124 -6.39 -10.12 4.32
N THR A 125 -6.16 -10.88 3.26
CA THR A 125 -6.94 -12.10 2.95
C THR A 125 -6.61 -13.28 3.89
N LYS A 126 -5.50 -13.21 4.64
CA LYS A 126 -4.98 -14.28 5.50
C LYS A 126 -5.35 -14.10 6.97
#